data_AF-A0A925C004-F1
#
_entry.id   AF-A0A925C004-F1
#
_cell.length_a   1.000
_cell.length_b   1.000
_cell.length_c   1.000
_cell.angle_alpha   90.00
_cell.angle_beta   90.00
_cell.angle_gamma   90.00
#
_symmetry.space_group_name_H-M   'P 1'
#
loop_
_entity.id
_entity.type
_entity.pdbx_description
1 polymer ?
#
loop_
_entity_poly.entity_id
_entity_poly.type
_entity_poly.pdbx_seq_one_letter_code
_entity_poly.pdbx_strand_id
1 'polypeptide(L)'
;MKRTPPFFRLTWLIMIYGSLLLACRKNPTAPAGPVNPPVITTGSVNADTISNHLRFLSATKKQGTIPKAPAGSNLKISFEDTLYLMDEIKKPVKFLHPDTTKNVTGVYVQVHGSFTGGTNATYYYDVPEVPEMADSDTVSVILIGVDPDGLTGGLIWEITIIPHDGAGQPLGQTTRPVKIEEQNNNPGSGSCGLVLPIGQYWYWDLTLIEDPNGAGLVFYNDPDKKWGAGGQFINGCCINGKSSYNINCSGNTTAYRKLHFKTFFVFEEEILQFFSDGTFQRNTRELHSLPSPVESDFCGTGPGVVHWERYSVYYFGNWSINQLITPFQGDSLSLTLLTTTKTGGTGFGRTGGIIHQLDCNTLALIQPDREGQGHHSVSYFNRVHSTEEEGWYVLI
;
A
#
# COMPACT_ATOMS: atom_id res chain seq x y z
N MET A 1 -10.59 53.33 40.00
CA MET A 1 -10.90 52.04 39.33
C MET A 1 -12.31 52.12 38.73
N LYS A 2 -12.43 52.29 37.41
CA LYS A 2 -13.74 52.30 36.72
C LYS A 2 -14.17 50.85 36.49
N ARG A 3 -15.21 50.41 37.20
CA ARG A 3 -15.85 49.10 37.01
C ARG A 3 -16.67 49.14 35.72
N THR A 4 -16.30 48.32 34.74
CA THR A 4 -17.12 48.08 33.55
C THR A 4 -18.43 47.37 33.93
N PRO A 5 -19.57 47.76 33.35
CA PRO A 5 -20.85 47.19 33.71
C PRO A 5 -20.96 45.73 33.22
N PRO A 6 -21.58 44.83 34.01
CA PRO A 6 -21.63 43.39 33.74
C PRO A 6 -22.40 43.01 32.47
N PHE A 7 -23.13 43.97 31.88
CA PHE A 7 -23.93 43.75 30.68
C PHE A 7 -23.09 43.46 29.42
N PHE A 8 -21.85 43.95 29.36
CA PHE A 8 -20.97 43.76 28.20
C PHE A 8 -20.37 42.34 28.11
N ARG A 9 -20.29 41.61 29.23
CA ARG A 9 -19.73 40.25 29.24
C ARG A 9 -20.74 39.20 28.76
N LEU A 10 -22.03 39.41 29.04
CA LEU A 10 -23.07 38.46 28.66
C LEU A 10 -23.36 38.50 27.14
N THR A 11 -23.36 39.69 26.54
CA THR A 11 -23.56 39.86 25.09
C THR A 11 -22.43 39.28 24.26
N TRP A 12 -21.18 39.37 24.75
CA TRP A 12 -20.02 38.75 24.10
C TRP A 12 -20.08 37.22 24.14
N LEU A 13 -20.47 36.63 25.28
CA LEU A 13 -20.63 35.18 25.40
C LEU A 13 -21.75 34.64 24.49
N ILE A 14 -22.87 35.35 24.39
CA ILE A 14 -23.99 34.95 23.51
C ILE A 14 -23.59 35.06 22.03
N MET A 15 -22.79 36.05 21.63
CA MET A 15 -22.28 36.15 20.25
C MET A 15 -21.28 35.04 19.90
N ILE A 16 -20.42 34.63 20.84
CA ILE A 16 -19.47 33.53 20.63
C ILE A 16 -20.20 32.18 20.54
N TYR A 17 -21.18 31.92 21.40
CA TYR A 17 -21.96 30.67 21.34
C TYR A 17 -22.91 30.63 20.14
N GLY A 18 -23.48 31.77 19.73
CA GLY A 18 -24.34 31.88 18.55
C GLY A 18 -23.57 31.65 17.24
N SER A 19 -22.33 32.14 17.12
CA SER A 19 -21.49 31.91 15.94
C SER A 19 -20.98 30.47 15.86
N LEU A 20 -20.68 29.83 17.00
CA LEU A 20 -20.32 28.41 17.04
C LEU A 20 -21.47 27.48 16.62
N LEU A 21 -22.71 27.79 16.99
CA LEU A 21 -23.89 27.00 16.57
C LEU A 21 -24.24 27.19 15.08
N LEU A 22 -23.94 28.35 14.50
CA LEU A 22 -24.10 28.60 13.06
C LEU A 22 -22.96 28.02 12.21
N ALA A 23 -21.76 27.85 12.77
CA ALA A 23 -20.63 27.21 12.09
C ALA A 23 -20.81 25.69 11.91
N CYS A 24 -21.59 25.02 12.77
CA CYS A 24 -21.85 23.58 12.68
C CYS A 24 -23.04 23.18 11.78
N ARG A 25 -23.70 24.13 11.11
CA ARG A 25 -24.85 23.83 10.20
C ARG A 25 -24.52 23.88 8.71
N LYS A 26 -23.25 24.07 8.35
CA LYS A 26 -22.83 23.84 6.97
C LYS A 26 -22.64 22.33 6.82
N ASN A 27 -23.69 21.64 6.35
CA ASN A 27 -23.50 20.33 5.71
C ASN A 27 -22.35 20.52 4.72
N PRO A 28 -21.17 19.89 4.91
CA PRO A 28 -20.16 19.93 3.88
C PRO A 28 -20.83 19.29 2.68
N THR A 29 -21.13 20.11 1.67
CA THR A 29 -21.27 19.59 0.31
C THR A 29 -20.03 18.73 0.15
N ALA A 30 -20.23 17.42 -0.04
CA ALA A 30 -19.12 16.51 -0.30
C ALA A 30 -18.23 17.23 -1.33
N PRO A 31 -16.90 17.36 -1.07
CA PRO A 31 -16.02 18.04 -2.01
C PRO A 31 -16.36 17.49 -3.39
N ALA A 32 -16.64 18.40 -4.33
CA ALA A 32 -16.83 17.99 -5.71
C ALA A 32 -15.67 17.06 -6.02
N GLY A 33 -15.98 15.81 -6.38
CA GLY A 33 -14.95 14.84 -6.71
C GLY A 33 -13.99 15.49 -7.71
N PRO A 34 -12.69 15.14 -7.67
CA PRO A 34 -11.69 15.67 -8.59
C PRO A 34 -12.28 15.84 -9.98
N VAL A 35 -12.28 17.08 -10.48
CA VAL A 35 -12.77 17.35 -11.83
C VAL A 35 -11.81 16.63 -12.76
N ASN A 36 -12.31 15.59 -13.44
CA ASN A 36 -11.53 14.81 -14.40
C ASN A 36 -10.76 15.77 -15.32
N PRO A 37 -9.44 15.63 -15.46
CA PRO A 37 -8.66 16.49 -16.34
C PRO A 37 -9.20 16.40 -17.78
N PRO A 38 -9.08 17.49 -18.57
CA PRO A 38 -9.55 17.51 -19.95
C PRO A 38 -8.90 16.39 -20.76
N VAL A 39 -9.76 15.57 -21.39
CA VAL A 39 -9.39 14.39 -22.16
C VAL A 39 -8.76 14.83 -23.47
N ILE A 40 -7.48 14.49 -23.67
CA ILE A 40 -6.84 14.58 -24.98
C ILE A 40 -6.99 13.21 -25.64
N THR A 41 -7.92 13.09 -26.59
CA THR A 41 -8.15 11.85 -27.35
C THR A 41 -7.12 11.69 -28.46
N THR A 42 -5.96 11.12 -28.14
CA THR A 42 -4.99 10.69 -29.16
C THR A 42 -4.88 9.16 -29.16
N GLY A 43 -5.61 8.53 -30.09
CA GLY A 43 -5.52 7.09 -30.38
C GLY A 43 -6.74 6.29 -29.90
N SER A 44 -7.61 5.87 -30.84
CA SER A 44 -8.64 4.88 -30.53
C SER A 44 -8.04 3.48 -30.76
N VAL A 45 -7.62 2.82 -29.67
CA VAL A 45 -7.21 1.42 -29.70
C VAL A 45 -8.45 0.55 -29.45
N ASN A 46 -8.58 -0.56 -30.17
CA ASN A 46 -9.71 -1.48 -30.00
C ASN A 46 -9.76 -2.01 -28.56
N ALA A 47 -10.96 -2.09 -27.96
CA ALA A 47 -11.17 -2.59 -26.60
C ALA A 47 -10.58 -3.98 -26.35
N ASP A 48 -10.65 -4.89 -27.33
CA ASP A 48 -10.07 -6.23 -27.24
C ASP A 48 -8.55 -6.20 -27.22
N THR A 49 -7.94 -5.26 -27.96
CA THR A 49 -6.49 -5.04 -27.92
C THR A 49 -6.10 -4.60 -26.53
N ILE A 50 -6.67 -3.50 -26.01
CA ILE A 50 -6.40 -3.00 -24.65
C ILE A 50 -6.64 -4.09 -23.59
N SER A 51 -7.74 -4.84 -23.72
CA SER A 51 -8.10 -5.91 -22.79
C SER A 51 -7.06 -7.04 -22.75
N ASN A 52 -6.41 -7.36 -23.88
CA ASN A 52 -5.33 -8.38 -23.90
C ASN A 52 -4.07 -7.93 -23.16
N HIS A 53 -3.88 -6.61 -22.98
CA HIS A 53 -2.77 -6.05 -22.22
C HIS A 53 -3.04 -6.02 -20.71
N LEU A 54 -4.27 -6.25 -20.24
CA LEU A 54 -4.54 -6.34 -18.81
C LEU A 54 -3.85 -7.57 -18.20
N ARG A 55 -3.12 -7.35 -17.11
CA ARG A 55 -2.45 -8.39 -16.33
C ARG A 55 -3.13 -8.51 -14.97
N PHE A 56 -3.35 -9.73 -14.53
CA PHE A 56 -3.93 -10.06 -13.22
C PHE A 56 -3.06 -11.11 -12.54
N LEU A 57 -3.16 -11.22 -11.21
CA LEU A 57 -2.47 -12.29 -10.47
C LEU A 57 -2.96 -13.66 -10.95
N SER A 58 -4.28 -13.80 -11.05
CA SER A 58 -4.95 -14.91 -11.73
C SER A 58 -6.23 -14.37 -12.35
N ALA A 59 -6.64 -14.95 -13.47
CA ALA A 59 -7.90 -14.60 -14.10
C ALA A 59 -8.34 -15.69 -15.07
N THR A 60 -9.66 -15.86 -15.22
CA THR A 60 -10.25 -16.65 -16.29
C THR A 60 -10.89 -15.73 -17.33
N LYS A 61 -10.42 -15.80 -18.57
CA LYS A 61 -11.02 -15.07 -19.69
C LYS A 61 -12.32 -15.75 -20.13
N LYS A 62 -13.43 -15.01 -20.12
CA LYS A 62 -14.77 -15.50 -20.50
C LYS A 62 -15.30 -14.71 -21.69
N GLN A 63 -15.73 -15.42 -22.73
CA GLN A 63 -16.30 -14.82 -23.93
C GLN A 63 -17.71 -14.28 -23.67
N GLY A 64 -18.05 -13.16 -24.32
CA GLY A 64 -19.38 -12.53 -24.26
C GLY A 64 -19.45 -11.31 -23.35
N THR A 65 -20.68 -10.90 -23.05
CA THR A 65 -20.95 -9.71 -22.24
C THR A 65 -20.80 -10.03 -20.75
N ILE A 66 -20.19 -9.10 -20.01
CA ILE A 66 -20.09 -9.16 -18.55
C ILE A 66 -21.49 -9.28 -17.91
N PRO A 67 -21.66 -10.07 -16.83
CA PRO A 67 -22.93 -10.16 -16.10
C PRO A 67 -23.41 -8.79 -15.61
N LYS A 68 -24.73 -8.54 -15.65
CA LYS A 68 -25.29 -7.25 -15.24
C LYS A 68 -25.41 -7.14 -13.73
N ALA A 69 -24.92 -6.04 -13.16
CA ALA A 69 -25.10 -5.74 -11.74
C ALA A 69 -26.56 -5.40 -11.40
N PRO A 70 -26.99 -5.64 -10.14
CA PRO A 70 -28.29 -5.19 -9.66
C PRO A 70 -28.41 -3.66 -9.72
N ALA A 71 -29.60 -3.17 -10.09
CA ALA A 71 -29.86 -1.73 -10.17
C ALA A 71 -29.75 -1.07 -8.79
N GLY A 72 -29.12 0.12 -8.72
CA GLY A 72 -29.01 0.90 -7.49
C GLY A 72 -27.90 0.47 -6.52
N SER A 73 -26.94 -0.36 -6.96
CA SER A 73 -25.78 -0.71 -6.13
C SER A 73 -24.89 0.51 -5.85
N ASN A 74 -24.55 0.72 -4.56
CA ASN A 74 -23.68 1.80 -4.08
C ASN A 74 -22.26 1.28 -3.79
N LEU A 75 -21.64 0.62 -4.78
CA LEU A 75 -20.27 0.13 -4.65
C LEU A 75 -19.31 1.32 -4.52
N LYS A 76 -18.48 1.31 -3.47
CA LYS A 76 -17.39 2.28 -3.32
C LYS A 76 -16.08 1.56 -3.61
N ILE A 77 -15.27 2.07 -4.52
CA ILE A 77 -13.91 1.57 -4.72
C ILE A 77 -12.97 2.64 -4.21
N SER A 78 -11.95 2.24 -3.44
CA SER A 78 -10.89 3.10 -2.87
C SER A 78 -9.93 3.65 -3.94
N PHE A 79 -10.41 3.70 -5.17
CA PHE A 79 -9.66 4.03 -6.34
C PHE A 79 -9.52 5.56 -6.40
N GLU A 80 -8.29 6.08 -6.36
CA GLU A 80 -8.07 7.44 -6.91
C GLU A 80 -8.62 7.44 -8.34
N ASP A 81 -9.27 8.52 -8.76
CA ASP A 81 -10.22 8.53 -9.89
C ASP A 81 -9.69 8.02 -11.25
N THR A 82 -8.42 7.64 -11.39
CA THR A 82 -7.78 7.13 -12.61
C THR A 82 -6.79 6.00 -12.31
N LEU A 83 -6.88 4.88 -13.05
CA LEU A 83 -6.03 3.72 -12.82
C LEU A 83 -4.76 3.89 -13.64
N TYR A 84 -3.65 4.09 -12.94
CA TYR A 84 -2.33 4.19 -13.53
C TYR A 84 -1.70 2.80 -13.53
N LEU A 85 -1.81 2.13 -14.67
CA LEU A 85 -1.19 0.82 -14.90
C LEU A 85 -0.01 1.03 -15.82
N MET A 86 1.18 0.85 -15.28
CA MET A 86 2.41 0.87 -16.05
C MET A 86 3.22 -0.38 -15.67
N ASP A 87 3.72 -1.06 -16.70
CA ASP A 87 4.81 -2.04 -16.64
C ASP A 87 4.58 -3.26 -15.75
N GLU A 88 3.81 -4.27 -16.21
CA GLU A 88 3.61 -5.66 -15.68
C GLU A 88 3.29 -5.84 -14.17
N ILE A 89 3.45 -4.79 -13.40
CA ILE A 89 3.47 -4.63 -11.96
C ILE A 89 2.03 -4.35 -11.56
N LYS A 90 1.49 -5.24 -10.72
CA LYS A 90 0.05 -5.27 -10.43
C LYS A 90 -0.25 -4.49 -9.16
N LYS A 91 -0.96 -3.36 -9.28
CA LYS A 91 -1.41 -2.55 -8.15
C LYS A 91 -2.67 -3.14 -7.52
N PRO A 92 -2.85 -3.04 -6.19
CA PRO A 92 -4.09 -3.43 -5.53
C PRO A 92 -5.22 -2.47 -5.87
N VAL A 93 -6.42 -3.02 -5.95
CA VAL A 93 -7.66 -2.26 -6.04
C VAL A 93 -8.55 -2.75 -4.91
N LYS A 94 -8.71 -1.94 -3.86
CA LYS A 94 -9.62 -2.28 -2.75
C LYS A 94 -11.03 -1.77 -3.04
N PHE A 95 -12.04 -2.61 -2.87
CA PHE A 95 -13.44 -2.26 -3.05
C PHE A 95 -14.25 -2.56 -1.79
N LEU A 96 -15.04 -1.57 -1.41
CA LEU A 96 -15.98 -1.61 -0.29
C LEU A 96 -17.38 -1.84 -0.85
N HIS A 97 -17.94 -3.00 -0.54
CA HIS A 97 -19.31 -3.32 -0.90
C HIS A 97 -20.24 -3.13 0.30
N PRO A 98 -21.46 -2.63 0.10
CA PRO A 98 -22.35 -2.27 1.22
C PRO A 98 -23.06 -3.47 1.85
N ASP A 99 -23.08 -4.63 1.19
CA ASP A 99 -23.82 -5.82 1.64
C ASP A 99 -22.91 -6.75 2.44
N THR A 100 -22.82 -6.51 3.74
CA THR A 100 -22.00 -7.31 4.67
C THR A 100 -22.50 -8.75 4.85
N THR A 101 -23.61 -9.15 4.21
CA THR A 101 -24.14 -10.52 4.29
C THR A 101 -23.60 -11.44 3.20
N LYS A 102 -22.90 -10.87 2.21
CA LYS A 102 -22.35 -11.61 1.07
C LYS A 102 -20.85 -11.42 0.99
N ASN A 103 -20.13 -12.53 1.03
CA ASN A 103 -18.70 -12.51 0.76
C ASN A 103 -18.50 -12.33 -0.74
N VAL A 104 -17.65 -11.38 -1.10
CA VAL A 104 -17.06 -11.33 -2.44
C VAL A 104 -16.16 -12.55 -2.59
N THR A 105 -16.13 -13.13 -3.78
CA THR A 105 -15.15 -14.17 -4.12
C THR A 105 -14.28 -13.78 -5.31
N GLY A 106 -14.69 -12.75 -6.05
CA GLY A 106 -13.99 -12.25 -7.21
C GLY A 106 -14.67 -11.04 -7.82
N VAL A 107 -14.10 -10.57 -8.91
CA VAL A 107 -14.64 -9.48 -9.72
C VAL A 107 -14.65 -9.87 -11.19
N TYR A 108 -15.65 -9.39 -11.89
CA TYR A 108 -15.61 -9.34 -13.34
C TYR A 108 -15.03 -8.01 -13.81
N VAL A 109 -14.08 -8.04 -14.74
CA VAL A 109 -13.44 -6.85 -15.34
C VAL A 109 -13.65 -6.87 -16.85
N GLN A 110 -14.22 -5.79 -17.40
CA GLN A 110 -14.39 -5.61 -18.85
C GLN A 110 -13.90 -4.24 -19.30
N VAL A 111 -13.09 -4.21 -20.36
CA VAL A 111 -12.59 -2.98 -20.99
C VAL A 111 -13.63 -2.38 -21.95
N HIS A 112 -13.71 -1.05 -21.94
CA HIS A 112 -14.44 -0.25 -22.91
C HIS A 112 -13.44 0.48 -23.82
N GLY A 113 -13.63 0.41 -25.14
CA GLY A 113 -12.65 0.90 -26.10
C GLY A 113 -12.46 2.42 -26.16
N SER A 114 -13.28 3.22 -25.46
CA SER A 114 -13.05 4.66 -25.33
C SER A 114 -13.70 5.24 -24.08
N PHE A 115 -13.15 6.36 -23.60
CA PHE A 115 -13.58 7.10 -22.40
C PHE A 115 -14.98 7.75 -22.48
N THR A 116 -15.74 7.56 -23.57
CA THR A 116 -17.08 8.18 -23.73
C THR A 116 -18.02 7.34 -24.59
N GLY A 117 -18.07 6.02 -24.38
CA GLY A 117 -19.05 5.14 -25.05
C GLY A 117 -18.52 4.40 -26.29
N GLY A 118 -17.30 3.88 -26.22
CA GLY A 118 -16.75 2.95 -27.21
C GLY A 118 -17.41 1.57 -27.17
N THR A 119 -17.02 0.69 -28.08
CA THR A 119 -17.44 -0.72 -28.04
C THR A 119 -16.77 -1.43 -26.86
N ASN A 120 -17.52 -2.26 -26.14
CA ASN A 120 -16.96 -3.14 -25.12
C ASN A 120 -16.06 -4.21 -25.77
N ALA A 121 -15.07 -4.68 -25.01
CA ALA A 121 -14.36 -5.90 -25.37
C ALA A 121 -15.36 -7.07 -25.53
N THR A 122 -15.07 -7.97 -26.47
CA THR A 122 -15.87 -9.16 -26.78
C THR A 122 -15.83 -10.23 -25.68
N TYR A 123 -15.02 -10.00 -24.65
CA TYR A 123 -14.83 -10.86 -23.49
C TYR A 123 -14.66 -10.02 -22.22
N TYR A 124 -14.67 -10.70 -21.08
CA TYR A 124 -14.33 -10.14 -19.76
C TYR A 124 -13.44 -11.12 -19.00
N TYR A 125 -12.80 -10.62 -17.94
CA TYR A 125 -12.01 -11.43 -17.02
C TYR A 125 -12.80 -11.68 -15.74
N ASP A 126 -12.78 -12.92 -15.27
CA ASP A 126 -13.18 -13.30 -13.92
C ASP A 126 -11.91 -13.42 -13.07
N VAL A 127 -11.73 -12.47 -12.16
CA VAL A 127 -10.52 -12.29 -11.35
C VAL A 127 -10.88 -12.63 -9.91
N PRO A 128 -10.33 -13.71 -9.33
CA PRO A 128 -10.60 -14.03 -7.94
C PRO A 128 -10.03 -12.94 -7.01
N GLU A 129 -10.66 -12.81 -5.84
CA GLU A 129 -10.15 -11.98 -4.75
C GLU A 129 -8.79 -12.50 -4.26
N VAL A 130 -7.99 -11.61 -3.68
CA VAL A 130 -6.79 -11.94 -2.90
C VAL A 130 -7.14 -11.93 -1.41
N PRO A 131 -7.49 -13.08 -0.80
CA PRO A 131 -8.05 -13.12 0.55
C PRO A 131 -7.08 -12.60 1.62
N GLU A 132 -5.78 -12.77 1.42
CA GLU A 132 -4.75 -12.35 2.38
C GLU A 132 -4.67 -10.83 2.59
N MET A 133 -5.16 -10.06 1.60
CA MET A 133 -5.21 -8.60 1.57
C MET A 133 -6.56 -8.02 1.99
N ALA A 134 -7.60 -8.86 2.12
CA ALA A 134 -8.93 -8.44 2.53
C ALA A 134 -8.98 -8.23 4.05
N ASP A 135 -8.96 -6.96 4.48
CA ASP A 135 -8.93 -6.60 5.92
C ASP A 135 -10.27 -6.86 6.64
N SER A 136 -11.36 -7.12 5.89
CA SER A 136 -12.68 -7.45 6.43
C SER A 136 -13.57 -8.11 5.36
N ASP A 137 -14.67 -8.74 5.77
CA ASP A 137 -15.70 -9.28 4.86
C ASP A 137 -16.30 -8.22 3.89
N THR A 138 -16.08 -6.93 4.18
CA THR A 138 -16.61 -5.80 3.41
C THR A 138 -15.61 -5.19 2.44
N VAL A 139 -14.32 -5.48 2.61
CA VAL A 139 -13.23 -4.92 1.81
C VAL A 139 -12.53 -6.04 1.08
N SER A 140 -12.61 -6.00 -0.24
CA SER A 140 -12.01 -7.01 -1.10
C SER A 140 -10.97 -6.41 -2.00
N VAL A 141 -9.96 -7.20 -2.36
CA VAL A 141 -8.78 -6.71 -3.09
C VAL A 141 -8.50 -7.59 -4.29
N ILE A 142 -8.22 -6.94 -5.42
CA ILE A 142 -7.71 -7.57 -6.65
C ILE A 142 -6.41 -6.88 -7.04
N LEU A 143 -5.56 -7.55 -7.80
CA LEU A 143 -4.33 -6.97 -8.35
C LEU A 143 -4.46 -6.81 -9.86
N ILE A 144 -4.30 -5.57 -10.35
CA ILE A 144 -4.38 -5.24 -11.78
C ILE A 144 -3.09 -4.56 -12.22
N GLY A 145 -2.51 -5.03 -13.32
CA GLY A 145 -1.40 -4.40 -14.06
C GLY A 145 -1.73 -4.26 -15.55
N VAL A 146 -0.85 -3.62 -16.31
CA VAL A 146 -0.90 -3.55 -17.78
C VAL A 146 0.46 -3.91 -18.33
N ASP A 147 0.46 -4.72 -19.38
CA ASP A 147 1.59 -4.90 -20.27
C ASP A 147 1.62 -3.72 -21.27
N PRO A 148 2.58 -2.81 -21.14
CA PRO A 148 2.63 -1.61 -21.99
C PRO A 148 3.09 -1.91 -23.41
N ASP A 149 3.60 -3.11 -23.72
CA ASP A 149 4.15 -3.43 -25.04
C ASP A 149 3.12 -3.18 -26.15
N GLY A 150 3.44 -2.29 -27.09
CA GLY A 150 2.54 -1.95 -28.19
C GLY A 150 1.38 -1.02 -27.82
N LEU A 151 1.29 -0.57 -26.56
CA LEU A 151 0.49 0.58 -26.16
C LEU A 151 1.32 1.86 -26.26
N THR A 152 0.64 2.99 -26.42
CA THR A 152 1.29 4.32 -26.48
C THR A 152 0.92 5.12 -25.24
N GLY A 153 1.87 5.90 -24.73
CA GLY A 153 1.63 6.84 -23.64
C GLY A 153 0.50 7.81 -23.95
N GLY A 154 -0.23 8.23 -22.92
CA GLY A 154 -1.39 9.13 -23.03
C GLY A 154 -2.73 8.44 -23.35
N LEU A 155 -2.75 7.12 -23.54
CA LEU A 155 -3.99 6.37 -23.81
C LEU A 155 -4.91 6.38 -22.58
N ILE A 156 -6.20 6.72 -22.79
CA ILE A 156 -7.24 6.72 -21.76
C ILE A 156 -8.42 5.83 -22.22
N TRP A 157 -8.85 4.92 -21.35
CA TRP A 157 -10.01 4.06 -21.59
C TRP A 157 -10.82 3.86 -20.30
N GLU A 158 -11.93 3.13 -20.36
CA GLU A 158 -12.69 2.77 -19.16
C GLU A 158 -12.65 1.27 -18.91
N ILE A 159 -12.72 0.89 -17.64
CA ILE A 159 -13.02 -0.48 -17.23
C ILE A 159 -14.27 -0.49 -16.38
N THR A 160 -15.10 -1.52 -16.58
CA THR A 160 -16.19 -1.86 -15.70
C THR A 160 -15.73 -2.98 -14.77
N ILE A 161 -15.94 -2.78 -13.47
CA ILE A 161 -15.62 -3.72 -12.40
C ILE A 161 -16.91 -4.12 -11.69
N ILE A 162 -17.19 -5.42 -11.62
CA ILE A 162 -18.41 -5.99 -11.03
C ILE A 162 -18.01 -7.07 -10.02
N PRO A 163 -17.95 -6.78 -8.71
CA PRO A 163 -17.76 -7.82 -7.71
C PRO A 163 -18.89 -8.84 -7.74
N HIS A 164 -18.57 -10.10 -7.47
CA HIS A 164 -19.54 -11.19 -7.40
C HIS A 164 -19.30 -12.13 -6.20
N ASP A 165 -20.36 -12.81 -5.79
CA ASP A 165 -20.29 -13.86 -4.76
C ASP A 165 -19.82 -15.22 -5.34
N GLY A 166 -19.70 -16.22 -4.47
CA GLY A 166 -19.24 -17.57 -4.83
C GLY A 166 -20.16 -18.34 -5.79
N ALA A 167 -21.40 -17.87 -5.99
CA ALA A 167 -22.30 -18.38 -7.02
C ALA A 167 -22.18 -17.61 -8.35
N GLY A 168 -21.25 -16.66 -8.43
CA GLY A 168 -21.03 -15.78 -9.57
C GLY A 168 -22.06 -14.67 -9.70
N GLN A 169 -22.90 -14.42 -8.67
CA GLN A 169 -23.93 -13.39 -8.73
C GLN A 169 -23.33 -12.00 -8.53
N PRO A 170 -23.57 -11.04 -9.45
CA PRO A 170 -23.12 -9.67 -9.30
C PRO A 170 -23.66 -8.99 -8.04
N LEU A 171 -22.79 -8.28 -7.32
CA LEU A 171 -23.10 -7.53 -6.08
C LEU A 171 -23.22 -6.03 -6.34
N GLY A 172 -22.54 -5.53 -7.37
CA GLY A 172 -22.55 -4.13 -7.74
C GLY A 172 -21.75 -3.88 -9.01
N GLN A 173 -21.73 -2.63 -9.47
CA GLN A 173 -20.83 -2.24 -10.55
C GLN A 173 -20.25 -0.86 -10.28
N THR A 174 -19.08 -0.65 -10.85
CA THR A 174 -18.55 0.69 -11.09
C THR A 174 -17.84 0.73 -12.44
N THR A 175 -17.76 1.92 -13.00
CA THR A 175 -16.95 2.19 -14.19
C THR A 175 -15.91 3.25 -13.81
N ARG A 176 -14.66 3.05 -14.23
CA ARG A 176 -13.55 3.93 -13.92
C ARG A 176 -12.66 4.14 -15.14
N PRO A 177 -12.14 5.36 -15.35
CA PRO A 177 -11.08 5.54 -16.32
C PRO A 177 -9.79 4.88 -15.89
N VAL A 178 -9.06 4.41 -16.89
CA VAL A 178 -7.69 3.92 -16.81
C VAL A 178 -6.88 4.76 -17.78
N LYS A 179 -5.72 5.22 -17.33
CA LYS A 179 -4.82 6.06 -18.14
C LYS A 179 -3.42 5.48 -18.10
N ILE A 180 -2.81 5.34 -19.27
CA ILE A 180 -1.36 5.20 -19.40
C ILE A 180 -0.82 6.63 -19.51
N GLU A 181 -0.06 7.08 -18.52
CA GLU A 181 0.65 8.36 -18.61
C GLU A 181 1.71 8.34 -19.73
N GLU A 182 2.11 9.51 -20.18
CA GLU A 182 3.27 9.61 -21.05
C GLU A 182 4.55 9.33 -20.24
N GLN A 183 5.54 8.72 -20.88
CA GLN A 183 6.85 8.50 -20.26
C GLN A 183 7.46 9.84 -19.82
N ASN A 184 7.82 9.95 -18.53
CA ASN A 184 8.57 11.10 -18.07
C ASN A 184 10.03 11.00 -18.51
N ASN A 185 10.39 11.78 -19.55
CA ASN A 185 11.74 11.85 -20.08
C ASN A 185 12.75 12.57 -19.15
N ASN A 186 12.31 13.16 -18.02
CA ASN A 186 13.15 13.87 -17.04
C ASN A 186 12.80 13.45 -15.59
N PRO A 187 13.24 12.29 -15.13
CA PRO A 187 12.85 11.76 -13.82
C PRO A 187 13.52 12.43 -12.63
N GLY A 188 14.69 13.05 -12.82
CA GLY A 188 15.46 13.67 -11.74
C GLY A 188 14.95 15.05 -11.32
N SER A 189 14.05 15.66 -12.10
CA SER A 189 13.67 17.06 -11.90
C SER A 189 12.27 17.37 -12.46
N GLY A 190 11.56 18.31 -11.85
CA GLY A 190 10.26 18.78 -12.33
C GLY A 190 9.12 18.43 -11.36
N SER A 191 7.89 18.84 -11.71
CA SER A 191 6.71 18.61 -10.85
C SER A 191 6.33 17.14 -10.69
N CYS A 192 6.85 16.27 -11.58
CA CYS A 192 6.62 14.83 -11.64
C CYS A 192 7.94 14.03 -11.47
N GLY A 193 8.97 14.64 -10.87
CA GLY A 193 10.26 13.98 -10.65
C GLY A 193 10.33 13.18 -9.34
N LEU A 194 11.38 12.37 -9.21
CA LEU A 194 11.72 11.63 -8.00
C LEU A 194 12.04 12.56 -6.82
N VAL A 195 12.75 13.65 -7.10
CA VAL A 195 13.02 14.74 -6.15
C VAL A 195 11.77 15.60 -6.05
N LEU A 196 11.06 15.46 -4.93
CA LEU A 196 9.79 16.14 -4.69
C LEU A 196 10.00 17.54 -4.10
N PRO A 197 9.04 18.46 -4.27
CA PRO A 197 9.03 19.74 -3.56
C PRO A 197 9.05 19.57 -2.04
N ILE A 198 9.47 20.62 -1.33
CA ILE A 198 9.44 20.68 0.13
C ILE A 198 8.02 20.35 0.64
N GLY A 199 7.93 19.54 1.70
CA GLY A 199 6.66 19.10 2.26
C GLY A 199 5.98 17.97 1.47
N GLN A 200 6.68 17.34 0.51
CA GLN A 200 6.21 16.15 -0.18
C GLN A 200 7.22 15.01 -0.04
N TYR A 201 6.71 13.80 0.02
CA TYR A 201 7.52 12.58 0.14
C TYR A 201 6.80 11.39 -0.48
N TRP A 202 7.55 10.32 -0.70
CA TRP A 202 7.01 9.04 -1.13
C TRP A 202 6.69 8.21 0.11
N TYR A 203 5.42 7.86 0.30
CA TYR A 203 4.92 7.10 1.44
C TYR A 203 4.58 5.67 1.02
N TRP A 204 5.08 4.70 1.76
CA TRP A 204 4.90 3.28 1.47
C TRP A 204 3.43 2.87 1.59
N ASP A 205 2.95 2.21 0.56
CA ASP A 205 1.59 1.69 0.47
C ASP A 205 1.57 0.20 0.80
N LEU A 206 2.40 -0.58 0.10
CA LEU A 206 2.52 -2.01 0.35
C LEU A 206 3.78 -2.61 -0.28
N THR A 207 4.01 -3.86 0.06
CA THR A 207 4.99 -4.77 -0.53
C THR A 207 4.27 -6.01 -1.02
N LEU A 208 4.71 -6.55 -2.16
CA LEU A 208 4.36 -7.89 -2.58
C LEU A 208 5.57 -8.66 -3.14
N ILE A 209 5.44 -9.98 -3.14
CA ILE A 209 6.26 -10.92 -3.92
C ILE A 209 5.27 -11.83 -4.65
N GLU A 210 5.33 -11.85 -5.98
CA GLU A 210 4.52 -12.75 -6.80
C GLU A 210 5.31 -14.03 -7.10
N ASP A 211 4.60 -15.15 -7.22
CA ASP A 211 5.19 -16.38 -7.76
C ASP A 211 5.36 -16.20 -9.29
N PRO A 212 6.58 -16.34 -9.84
CA PRO A 212 6.83 -16.17 -11.27
C PRO A 212 6.13 -17.21 -12.14
N ASN A 213 5.69 -18.33 -11.56
CA ASN A 213 4.88 -19.34 -12.24
C ASN A 213 3.37 -19.02 -12.22
N GLY A 214 2.97 -17.89 -11.64
CA GLY A 214 1.58 -17.45 -11.56
C GLY A 214 0.75 -18.21 -10.52
N ALA A 215 1.39 -18.85 -9.54
CA ALA A 215 0.69 -19.60 -8.49
C ALA A 215 0.01 -18.70 -7.44
N GLY A 216 0.26 -17.39 -7.45
CA GLY A 216 -0.34 -16.41 -6.54
C GLY A 216 0.70 -15.50 -5.89
N LEU A 217 0.33 -14.91 -4.75
CA LEU A 217 1.24 -14.13 -3.92
C LEU A 217 2.05 -15.05 -3.01
N VAL A 218 3.37 -14.90 -3.04
CA VAL A 218 4.30 -15.55 -2.11
C VAL A 218 4.39 -14.76 -0.81
N PHE A 219 4.33 -13.43 -0.90
CA PHE A 219 4.41 -12.53 0.24
C PHE A 219 3.62 -11.25 -0.02
N TYR A 220 3.10 -10.68 1.06
CA TYR A 220 2.44 -9.38 1.07
C TYR A 220 2.82 -8.64 2.34
N ASN A 221 2.87 -7.32 2.33
CA ASN A 221 2.90 -6.55 3.56
C ASN A 221 2.31 -5.17 3.29
N ASP A 222 1.54 -4.65 4.22
CA ASP A 222 1.02 -3.28 4.21
C ASP A 222 1.19 -2.64 5.59
N PRO A 223 1.01 -1.32 5.71
CA PRO A 223 1.01 -0.62 6.98
C PRO A 223 0.18 -1.37 8.02
N ASP A 224 0.78 -1.56 9.19
CA ASP A 224 0.18 -2.21 10.36
C ASP A 224 -0.12 -3.71 10.23
N LYS A 225 0.23 -4.37 9.11
CA LYS A 225 0.12 -5.82 8.99
C LYS A 225 1.00 -6.53 10.02
N LYS A 226 0.37 -7.38 10.81
CA LYS A 226 1.07 -8.19 11.81
C LYS A 226 1.50 -9.51 11.21
N TRP A 227 2.79 -9.61 10.93
CA TRP A 227 3.41 -10.89 10.59
C TRP A 227 3.79 -11.63 11.86
N GLY A 228 2.98 -12.63 12.20
CA GLY A 228 3.32 -13.57 13.24
C GLY A 228 4.55 -14.37 12.81
N ALA A 229 5.61 -14.33 13.61
CA ALA A 229 6.66 -15.33 13.50
C ALA A 229 6.26 -16.56 14.33
N GLY A 230 6.90 -17.70 14.09
CA GLY A 230 6.71 -18.92 14.88
C GLY A 230 7.06 -18.78 16.37
N GLY A 231 7.36 -17.57 16.83
CA GLY A 231 7.92 -17.26 18.13
C GLY A 231 9.39 -17.61 18.21
N GLN A 232 9.96 -17.35 19.38
CA GLN A 232 11.28 -17.85 19.74
C GLN A 232 11.19 -18.59 21.07
N PHE A 233 11.99 -19.63 21.21
CA PHE A 233 12.10 -20.33 22.47
C PHE A 233 13.33 -19.86 23.21
N ILE A 234 13.13 -19.37 24.42
CA ILE A 234 14.21 -18.95 25.29
C ILE A 234 14.24 -19.88 26.49
N ASN A 235 15.45 -20.18 26.92
CA ASN A 235 15.71 -21.12 27.99
C ASN A 235 15.94 -20.38 29.31
N GLY A 236 15.51 -21.01 30.39
CA GLY A 236 15.68 -20.54 31.75
C GLY A 236 15.57 -21.71 32.72
N CYS A 237 15.37 -21.39 33.99
CA CYS A 237 15.33 -22.38 35.05
C CYS A 237 14.14 -22.16 35.98
N CYS A 238 13.62 -23.26 36.51
CA CYS A 238 12.75 -23.27 37.67
C CYS A 238 13.44 -24.04 38.79
N ILE A 239 13.97 -23.33 39.79
CA ILE A 239 14.67 -23.92 40.93
C ILE A 239 13.87 -23.62 42.19
N ASN A 240 13.37 -24.66 42.88
CA ASN A 240 12.58 -24.52 44.11
C ASN A 240 11.39 -23.54 43.96
N GLY A 241 10.70 -23.59 42.81
CA GLY A 241 9.57 -22.70 42.50
C GLY A 241 9.96 -21.26 42.15
N LYS A 242 11.26 -20.96 42.01
CA LYS A 242 11.74 -19.64 41.57
C LYS A 242 12.16 -19.69 40.11
N SER A 243 11.53 -18.83 39.31
CA SER A 243 11.90 -18.58 37.92
C SER A 243 13.22 -17.82 37.84
N SER A 244 14.06 -18.17 36.86
CA SER A 244 15.26 -17.40 36.54
C SER A 244 15.65 -17.54 35.07
N TYR A 245 16.14 -16.43 34.51
CA TYR A 245 16.78 -16.37 33.20
C TYR A 245 18.31 -16.23 33.38
N ASN A 246 19.12 -16.72 32.41
CA ASN A 246 20.59 -16.61 32.37
C ASN A 246 21.38 -17.18 33.56
N ILE A 247 20.76 -18.00 34.42
CA ILE A 247 21.49 -18.81 35.40
C ILE A 247 21.71 -20.18 34.78
N ASN A 248 22.96 -20.63 34.65
CA ASN A 248 23.22 -22.07 34.45
C ASN A 248 22.51 -22.78 35.60
N CYS A 249 21.48 -23.60 35.33
CA CYS A 249 20.50 -24.11 36.30
C CYS A 249 21.11 -24.92 37.48
N SER A 250 22.02 -24.32 38.26
CA SER A 250 22.84 -24.86 39.35
C SER A 250 23.28 -26.32 39.18
N GLY A 251 23.66 -26.74 37.97
CA GLY A 251 24.03 -28.14 37.68
C GLY A 251 22.86 -29.13 37.68
N ASN A 252 21.63 -28.66 37.85
CA ASN A 252 20.40 -29.44 37.82
C ASN A 252 19.71 -29.33 36.45
N THR A 253 19.98 -30.30 35.58
CA THR A 253 19.36 -30.39 34.24
C THR A 253 17.84 -30.54 34.29
N THR A 254 17.28 -31.08 35.38
CA THR A 254 15.82 -31.22 35.56
C THR A 254 15.12 -29.91 35.89
N ALA A 255 15.86 -28.89 36.32
CA ALA A 255 15.36 -27.54 36.57
C ALA A 255 15.27 -26.69 35.29
N TYR A 256 15.83 -27.17 34.18
CA TYR A 256 15.81 -26.48 32.90
C TYR A 256 14.40 -26.37 32.33
N ARG A 257 14.04 -25.19 31.84
CA ARG A 257 12.73 -24.90 31.30
C ARG A 257 12.88 -24.11 30.00
N LYS A 258 12.00 -24.40 29.06
CA LYS A 258 11.95 -23.78 27.75
C LYS A 258 10.61 -23.10 27.61
N LEU A 259 10.61 -21.77 27.50
CA LEU A 259 9.41 -20.98 27.31
C LEU A 259 9.32 -20.49 25.88
N HIS A 260 8.10 -20.50 25.34
CA HIS A 260 7.79 -19.95 24.04
C HIS A 260 7.42 -18.48 24.17
N PHE A 261 8.08 -17.62 23.41
CA PHE A 261 7.81 -16.19 23.30
C PHE A 261 7.20 -15.93 21.95
N LYS A 262 5.94 -15.51 21.92
CA LYS A 262 5.26 -15.15 20.67
C LYS A 262 5.91 -13.90 20.10
N THR A 263 6.43 -13.99 18.89
CA THR A 263 7.06 -12.86 18.21
C THR A 263 6.26 -12.47 16.99
N PHE A 264 6.37 -11.19 16.65
CA PHE A 264 5.82 -10.63 15.42
C PHE A 264 6.70 -9.46 14.99
N PHE A 265 6.54 -9.07 13.74
CA PHE A 265 7.02 -7.78 13.26
C PHE A 265 5.90 -7.07 12.51
N VAL A 266 5.98 -5.74 12.52
CA VAL A 266 5.09 -4.84 11.78
C VAL A 266 5.94 -3.72 11.23
N PHE A 267 5.70 -3.35 9.97
CA PHE A 267 6.12 -2.05 9.45
C PHE A 267 4.89 -1.15 9.52
N GLU A 268 4.94 -0.14 10.38
CA GLU A 268 3.83 0.81 10.56
C GLU A 268 3.84 1.83 9.41
N GLU A 269 5.02 2.29 8.99
CA GLU A 269 5.20 3.27 7.92
C GLU A 269 6.59 3.16 7.31
N GLU A 270 6.72 3.56 6.04
CA GLU A 270 8.01 3.79 5.41
C GLU A 270 7.93 5.00 4.48
N ILE A 271 8.93 5.87 4.56
CA ILE A 271 9.02 7.12 3.81
C ILE A 271 10.32 7.14 3.02
N LEU A 272 10.26 7.54 1.74
CA LEU A 272 11.42 7.84 0.91
C LEU A 272 11.44 9.33 0.54
N GLN A 273 12.62 9.93 0.67
CA GLN A 273 12.93 11.28 0.24
C GLN A 273 14.20 11.27 -0.60
N PHE A 274 14.15 11.96 -1.74
CA PHE A 274 15.25 12.08 -2.68
C PHE A 274 15.65 13.53 -2.81
N PHE A 275 16.95 13.78 -2.86
CA PHE A 275 17.51 15.12 -2.90
C PHE A 275 18.21 15.37 -4.22
N SER A 276 18.25 16.63 -4.64
CA SER A 276 18.83 17.07 -5.91
C SER A 276 20.35 16.86 -6.00
N ASP A 277 21.03 16.65 -4.88
CA ASP A 277 22.46 16.35 -4.81
C ASP A 277 22.79 14.86 -5.05
N GLY A 278 21.78 14.04 -5.35
CA GLY A 278 21.95 12.60 -5.58
C GLY A 278 21.92 11.78 -4.29
N THR A 279 21.60 12.37 -3.14
CA THR A 279 21.39 11.64 -1.90
C THR A 279 19.93 11.26 -1.69
N PHE A 280 19.69 10.25 -0.85
CA PHE A 280 18.34 9.89 -0.40
C PHE A 280 18.33 9.63 1.11
N GLN A 281 17.15 9.84 1.68
CA GLN A 281 16.82 9.44 3.03
C GLN A 281 15.62 8.50 2.99
N ARG A 282 15.69 7.46 3.81
CA ARG A 282 14.57 6.59 4.10
C ARG A 282 14.35 6.51 5.59
N ASN A 283 13.10 6.57 6.00
CA ASN A 283 12.68 6.33 7.37
C ASN A 283 11.66 5.20 7.39
N THR A 284 11.89 4.16 8.18
CA THR A 284 10.94 3.08 8.42
C THR A 284 10.61 3.04 9.90
N ARG A 285 9.33 2.99 10.24
CA ARG A 285 8.87 2.78 11.60
C ARG A 285 8.41 1.34 11.77
N GLU A 286 8.96 0.69 12.77
CA GLU A 286 8.80 -0.74 12.97
C GLU A 286 8.27 -0.99 14.40
N LEU A 287 7.28 -1.86 14.54
CA LEU A 287 6.83 -2.36 15.84
C LEU A 287 7.34 -3.79 16.02
N HIS A 288 8.16 -3.99 17.04
CA HIS A 288 8.80 -5.27 17.33
C HIS A 288 8.26 -5.87 18.62
N SER A 289 8.14 -7.19 18.62
CA SER A 289 8.00 -7.97 19.84
C SER A 289 9.37 -8.20 20.49
N LEU A 290 9.53 -7.76 21.74
CA LEU A 290 10.72 -7.97 22.54
C LEU A 290 10.42 -8.94 23.68
N PRO A 291 10.93 -10.18 23.62
CA PRO A 291 10.89 -11.06 24.78
C PRO A 291 11.49 -10.40 26.01
N SER A 292 10.81 -10.55 27.15
CA SER A 292 11.35 -10.25 28.47
C SER A 292 11.50 -11.53 29.28
N PRO A 293 12.59 -12.30 29.07
CA PRO A 293 12.81 -13.53 29.83
C PRO A 293 12.93 -13.30 31.33
N VAL A 294 13.44 -12.14 31.75
CA VAL A 294 13.62 -11.80 33.17
C VAL A 294 12.27 -11.66 33.89
N GLU A 295 11.24 -11.19 33.21
CA GLU A 295 9.87 -11.07 33.76
C GLU A 295 9.04 -12.34 33.56
N SER A 296 9.57 -13.32 32.82
CA SER A 296 8.85 -14.55 32.48
C SER A 296 8.91 -15.56 33.62
N ASP A 297 7.82 -16.29 33.81
CA ASP A 297 7.74 -17.37 34.79
C ASP A 297 8.10 -18.73 34.16
N PHE A 298 9.37 -19.11 34.26
CA PHE A 298 9.87 -20.41 33.82
C PHE A 298 9.36 -21.58 34.68
N CYS A 299 8.80 -21.32 35.87
CA CYS A 299 8.13 -22.35 36.67
C CYS A 299 6.70 -22.61 36.24
N GLY A 300 6.08 -21.66 35.54
CA GLY A 300 4.72 -21.76 35.03
C GLY A 300 4.60 -22.56 33.73
N THR A 301 3.35 -22.74 33.28
CA THR A 301 3.00 -23.40 32.01
C THR A 301 2.61 -22.42 30.91
N GLY A 302 2.64 -21.11 31.20
CA GLY A 302 2.25 -20.04 30.28
C GLY A 302 3.32 -19.69 29.25
N PRO A 303 2.99 -18.86 28.25
CA PRO A 303 3.98 -18.28 27.35
C PRO A 303 4.91 -17.31 28.11
N GLY A 304 6.09 -17.06 27.53
CA GLY A 304 6.97 -16.00 28.00
C GLY A 304 6.35 -14.60 27.81
N VAL A 305 6.76 -13.68 28.67
CA VAL A 305 6.35 -12.26 28.63
C VAL A 305 7.03 -11.58 27.45
N VAL A 306 6.26 -10.80 26.69
CA VAL A 306 6.72 -10.07 25.51
C VAL A 306 6.22 -8.64 25.60
N HIS A 307 7.14 -7.68 25.50
CA HIS A 307 6.84 -6.26 25.38
C HIS A 307 6.86 -5.83 23.93
N TRP A 308 6.24 -4.70 23.62
CA TRP A 308 6.27 -4.13 22.28
C TRP A 308 7.01 -2.82 22.32
N GLU A 309 7.94 -2.64 21.39
CA GLU A 309 8.69 -1.40 21.27
C GLU A 309 8.67 -0.94 19.81
N ARG A 310 8.56 0.38 19.65
CA ARG A 310 8.63 1.04 18.35
C ARG A 310 10.04 1.50 18.10
N TYR A 311 10.55 1.21 16.92
CA TYR A 311 11.84 1.68 16.45
C TYR A 311 11.65 2.52 15.19
N SER A 312 12.39 3.62 15.11
CA SER A 312 12.61 4.33 13.86
C SER A 312 13.97 3.94 13.30
N VAL A 313 13.97 3.46 12.07
CA VAL A 313 15.15 3.00 11.36
C VAL A 313 15.40 3.94 10.19
N TYR A 314 16.57 4.59 10.21
CA TYR A 314 16.96 5.55 9.18
C TYR A 314 18.03 4.93 8.28
N TYR A 315 17.83 5.09 6.97
CA TYR A 315 18.81 4.74 5.95
C TYR A 315 19.16 5.98 5.16
N PHE A 316 20.47 6.18 4.99
CA PHE A 316 21.03 7.27 4.20
C PHE A 316 21.90 6.69 3.10
N GLY A 317 21.87 7.30 1.93
CA GLY A 317 22.69 6.84 0.83
C GLY A 317 22.62 7.74 -0.38
N ASN A 318 23.14 7.21 -1.48
CA ASN A 318 23.12 7.88 -2.78
C ASN A 318 22.18 7.13 -3.73
N TRP A 319 21.69 7.84 -4.74
CA TRP A 319 20.96 7.28 -5.84
C TRP A 319 21.57 7.76 -7.15
N SER A 320 21.52 6.91 -8.17
CA SER A 320 21.99 7.23 -9.51
C SER A 320 21.02 6.69 -10.54
N ILE A 321 20.81 7.45 -11.62
CA ILE A 321 20.08 7.00 -12.80
C ILE A 321 21.04 6.16 -13.65
N ASN A 322 20.73 4.87 -13.81
CA ASN A 322 21.41 4.00 -14.76
C ASN A 322 20.39 3.53 -15.79
N GLN A 323 20.77 3.45 -17.07
CA GLN A 323 19.96 2.68 -18.02
C GLN A 323 20.18 1.20 -17.70
N LEU A 324 19.15 0.51 -17.22
CA LEU A 324 19.22 -0.94 -17.10
C LEU A 324 19.04 -1.57 -18.47
N ILE A 325 19.88 -2.57 -18.74
CA ILE A 325 19.69 -3.50 -19.82
C ILE A 325 19.03 -4.72 -19.16
N THR A 326 17.70 -4.87 -19.26
CA THR A 326 16.90 -6.05 -18.84
C THR A 326 16.73 -6.29 -17.32
N PRO A 327 15.66 -6.98 -16.83
CA PRO A 327 14.62 -7.75 -17.54
C PRO A 327 13.32 -7.01 -17.88
N PHE A 328 13.04 -5.86 -17.28
CA PHE A 328 11.84 -5.08 -17.61
C PHE A 328 12.10 -4.33 -18.92
N GLN A 329 11.56 -4.84 -20.03
CA GLN A 329 11.58 -4.13 -21.32
C GLN A 329 10.45 -3.10 -21.27
N GLY A 330 10.79 -1.82 -21.18
CA GLY A 330 9.79 -0.76 -21.10
C GLY A 330 10.38 0.60 -20.80
N ASP A 331 9.49 1.59 -20.71
CA ASP A 331 9.70 3.02 -20.47
C ASP A 331 10.29 3.37 -19.08
N SER A 332 10.97 2.40 -18.50
CA SER A 332 11.30 2.24 -17.09
C SER A 332 12.73 2.70 -16.82
N LEU A 333 12.87 3.80 -16.09
CA LEU A 333 14.16 4.25 -15.61
C LEU A 333 14.57 3.36 -14.43
N SER A 334 15.82 2.91 -14.41
CA SER A 334 16.37 2.24 -13.23
C SER A 334 17.18 3.22 -12.42
N LEU A 335 16.71 3.52 -11.21
CA LEU A 335 17.57 4.16 -10.23
C LEU A 335 18.11 3.10 -9.28
N THR A 336 19.42 3.06 -9.12
CA THR A 336 20.05 2.19 -8.13
C THR A 336 20.18 2.95 -6.82
N LEU A 337 19.53 2.45 -5.77
CA LEU A 337 19.74 2.92 -4.40
C LEU A 337 20.99 2.28 -3.81
N LEU A 338 21.93 3.11 -3.38
CA LEU A 338 23.15 2.71 -2.68
C LEU A 338 23.10 3.19 -1.23
N THR A 339 22.64 2.32 -0.33
CA THR A 339 22.67 2.60 1.11
C THR A 339 24.12 2.67 1.59
N THR A 340 24.47 3.78 2.25
CA THR A 340 25.82 4.00 2.80
C THR A 340 25.85 3.88 4.31
N THR A 341 24.76 4.25 5.00
CA THR A 341 24.70 4.25 6.46
C THR A 341 23.30 3.85 6.93
N LYS A 342 23.24 3.11 8.04
CA LYS A 342 22.02 2.74 8.76
C LYS A 342 22.17 3.18 10.22
N THR A 343 21.14 3.83 10.75
CA THR A 343 21.09 4.23 12.17
C THR A 343 19.72 3.90 12.78
N GLY A 344 19.71 3.36 13.99
CA GLY A 344 18.49 3.03 14.73
C GLY A 344 17.92 1.64 14.39
N GLY A 345 17.23 1.06 15.39
CA GLY A 345 16.55 -0.24 15.36
C GLY A 345 17.40 -1.46 14.97
N THR A 346 16.76 -2.62 14.93
CA THR A 346 17.33 -3.90 14.46
C THR A 346 16.91 -4.23 13.02
N GLY A 347 16.08 -3.37 12.41
CA GLY A 347 15.22 -3.67 11.26
C GLY A 347 15.86 -4.24 9.99
N PHE A 348 15.05 -5.02 9.28
CA PHE A 348 15.33 -5.63 7.98
C PHE A 348 14.95 -4.72 6.80
N GLY A 349 14.99 -3.39 6.99
CA GLY A 349 14.65 -2.46 5.92
C GLY A 349 15.41 -2.77 4.62
N ARG A 350 14.70 -2.62 3.51
CA ARG A 350 15.12 -2.92 2.14
C ARG A 350 16.49 -2.29 1.80
N THR A 351 17.54 -3.09 1.64
CA THR A 351 18.84 -2.59 1.21
C THR A 351 18.81 -2.28 -0.27
N GLY A 352 18.94 -0.99 -0.62
CA GLY A 352 18.94 -0.56 -2.02
C GLY A 352 17.75 -1.10 -2.83
N GLY A 353 17.89 -1.05 -4.15
CA GLY A 353 16.90 -1.57 -5.08
C GLY A 353 16.89 -0.78 -6.38
N ILE A 354 16.08 -1.26 -7.31
CA ILE A 354 15.75 -0.60 -8.56
C ILE A 354 14.49 0.21 -8.29
N ILE A 355 14.57 1.52 -8.38
CA ILE A 355 13.37 2.35 -8.41
C ILE A 355 12.87 2.39 -9.83
N HIS A 356 11.58 2.15 -9.97
CA HIS A 356 10.82 2.33 -11.18
C HIS A 356 9.69 3.34 -10.88
N GLN A 357 9.79 4.54 -11.45
CA GLN A 357 8.73 5.53 -11.32
C GLN A 357 7.62 5.19 -12.32
N LEU A 358 6.46 4.79 -11.78
CA LEU A 358 5.32 4.34 -12.59
C LEU A 358 4.53 5.55 -13.13
N ASP A 359 4.34 6.57 -12.30
CA ASP A 359 3.63 7.81 -12.66
C ASP A 359 4.05 8.98 -11.74
N CYS A 360 3.35 10.13 -11.79
CA CYS A 360 3.68 11.29 -10.96
C CYS A 360 3.36 11.13 -9.47
N ASN A 361 2.56 10.11 -9.14
CA ASN A 361 2.04 9.86 -7.81
C ASN A 361 2.41 8.47 -7.28
N THR A 362 2.99 7.59 -8.11
CA THR A 362 3.34 6.23 -7.72
C THR A 362 4.76 5.86 -8.12
N LEU A 363 5.47 5.27 -7.17
CA LEU A 363 6.82 4.75 -7.31
C LEU A 363 6.86 3.29 -6.89
N ALA A 364 7.54 2.46 -7.66
CA ALA A 364 7.85 1.08 -7.30
C ALA A 364 9.33 0.95 -6.94
N LEU A 365 9.62 0.34 -5.79
CA LEU A 365 10.95 -0.12 -5.42
C LEU A 365 11.02 -1.63 -5.59
N ILE A 366 11.77 -2.06 -6.60
CA ILE A 366 11.97 -3.46 -6.96
C ILE A 366 13.28 -3.93 -6.35
N GLN A 367 13.22 -5.01 -5.57
CA GLN A 367 14.38 -5.73 -5.09
C GLN A 367 14.49 -7.04 -5.88
N PRO A 368 15.48 -7.15 -6.77
CA PRO A 368 15.68 -8.37 -7.53
C PRO A 368 15.95 -9.56 -6.60
N ASP A 369 15.34 -10.70 -6.91
CA ASP A 369 15.66 -11.95 -6.26
C ASP A 369 17.09 -12.35 -6.62
N ARG A 370 17.94 -12.45 -5.59
CA ARG A 370 19.35 -12.85 -5.74
C ARG A 370 19.54 -14.36 -5.59
N GLU A 371 18.51 -15.09 -5.20
CA GLU A 371 18.51 -16.54 -5.04
C GLU A 371 18.15 -17.26 -6.35
N GLY A 372 17.73 -16.51 -7.38
CA GLY A 372 17.56 -16.99 -8.75
C GLY A 372 16.25 -17.71 -9.03
N GLN A 373 15.26 -17.59 -8.14
CA GLN A 373 13.93 -18.16 -8.32
C GLN A 373 12.98 -17.20 -9.04
N GLY A 374 13.33 -15.91 -9.17
CA GLY A 374 12.49 -14.89 -9.81
C GLY A 374 11.47 -14.25 -8.86
N HIS A 375 11.59 -14.50 -7.56
CA HIS A 375 10.73 -13.94 -6.52
C HIS A 375 11.09 -12.48 -6.19
N HIS A 376 10.94 -11.60 -7.17
CA HIS A 376 11.21 -10.17 -7.01
C HIS A 376 10.27 -9.56 -5.96
N SER A 377 10.83 -8.80 -5.01
CA SER A 377 9.99 -8.01 -4.10
C SER A 377 9.71 -6.65 -4.71
N VAL A 378 8.45 -6.26 -4.78
CA VAL A 378 8.01 -4.95 -5.27
C VAL A 378 7.34 -4.22 -4.13
N SER A 379 7.83 -3.02 -3.80
CA SER A 379 7.17 -2.10 -2.89
C SER A 379 6.61 -0.91 -3.62
N TYR A 380 5.38 -0.54 -3.32
CA TYR A 380 4.74 0.65 -3.86
C TYR A 380 4.81 1.79 -2.88
N PHE A 381 4.99 2.98 -3.42
CA PHE A 381 5.00 4.23 -2.68
C PHE A 381 4.12 5.24 -3.41
N ASN A 382 3.26 5.90 -2.66
CA ASN A 382 2.42 6.97 -3.15
C ASN A 382 3.02 8.32 -2.76
N ARG A 383 2.89 9.31 -3.64
CA ARG A 383 3.29 10.68 -3.35
C ARG A 383 2.28 11.30 -2.39
N VAL A 384 2.77 11.77 -1.25
CA VAL A 384 1.96 12.42 -0.22
C VAL A 384 2.43 13.85 -0.02
N HIS A 385 1.49 14.75 0.21
CA HIS A 385 1.77 16.12 0.65
C HIS A 385 1.50 16.22 2.15
N SER A 386 2.55 16.54 2.91
CA SER A 386 2.39 16.98 4.29
C SER A 386 1.66 18.31 4.27
N THR A 387 0.41 18.32 4.71
CA THR A 387 -0.22 19.57 5.15
C THR A 387 0.56 20.02 6.37
N GLU A 388 1.08 21.25 6.33
CA GLU A 388 2.13 21.83 7.19
C GLU A 388 1.96 21.72 8.74
N GLU A 389 0.92 21.06 9.25
CA GLU A 389 0.74 20.75 10.69
C GLU A 389 1.39 19.42 11.14
N GLU A 390 1.81 18.54 10.23
CA GLU A 390 2.53 17.29 10.55
C GLU A 390 4.02 17.37 10.17
N GLY A 391 4.63 18.53 10.40
CA GLY A 391 6.01 18.84 10.02
C GLY A 391 7.07 17.94 10.70
N TRP A 392 7.37 16.80 10.10
CA TRP A 392 8.61 16.05 10.32
C TRP A 392 9.76 16.71 9.54
N TYR A 393 10.07 17.96 9.88
CA TYR A 393 11.38 18.51 9.53
C TYR A 393 12.38 17.98 10.56
N VAL A 394 13.31 17.13 10.12
CA VAL A 394 14.57 16.98 10.84
C VAL A 394 15.30 18.31 10.66
N LEU A 395 15.24 19.16 11.69
CA LEU A 395 16.20 20.25 11.85
C LEU A 395 17.60 19.62 11.82
N ILE A 396 18.35 19.90 10.74
CA ILE A 396 19.79 19.62 10.67
C ILE A 396 20.50 20.57 11.63
#